data_AF-A0A8T2LCY1-F1
#
_entry.id   AF-A0A8T2LCY1-F1
#
_cell.length_a   1.000
_cell.length_b   1.000
_cell.length_c   1.000
_cell.angle_alpha   90.00
_cell.angle_beta   90.00
_cell.angle_gamma   90.00
#
_symmetry.space_group_name_H-M   'P 1'
#
loop_
_entity.id
_entity.type
_entity.pdbx_description
1 polymer ?
#
loop_
_entity_poly.entity_id
_entity_poly.type
_entity_poly.pdbx_seq_one_letter_code
_entity_poly.pdbx_strand_id
1 'polypeptide(L)'
;MDLHKKGVFSMPVSNIEVPPQDFDGKVNAEEFWEGVSLEMISRGLVPSNRQNPFVVCPSYHYWAPWIGRHTRSTSMVLNTEYSKVHTARTPDEASDFNITEDRLTDEILKLKMEAVRSLCKQCGIDSKGSRMDLVMRLRQEMQTRGTYDKIFSKVWGASGGWAVVTCPCAIVYAVKFNLRAESPRDFADILLSMTHFPNLTLYDFARGLATHTNLREPESMPFSPYEGRLLEPTDNNVRLASAGQIKVSLPWLTSKKVVPDENGHPLTGSSEHYALYDRFHEANTKDKKDALRKIELIPEVCGWVNSQCAEQLFAGMRKNNHFLNMMTPTSHIFLVRNILHHYNNARNTKTLEEMKKALHVGMEIEFNSRGQTVMGMYFFNTSYEKTIQ
;
A
#
# COMPACT_ATOMS: atom_id res chain seq x y z
N MET A 1 -8.75 -0.20 21.60
CA MET A 1 -8.04 -0.58 20.36
C MET A 1 -9.08 -0.82 19.28
N ASP A 2 -9.22 0.13 18.35
CA ASP A 2 -10.29 0.17 17.35
C ASP A 2 -9.86 -0.61 16.08
N LEU A 3 -9.44 -1.87 16.28
CA LEU A 3 -8.98 -2.80 15.24
C LEU A 3 -10.04 -3.09 14.15
N HIS A 4 -11.29 -2.69 14.41
CA HIS A 4 -12.46 -3.12 13.65
C HIS A 4 -13.08 -2.02 12.76
N LYS A 5 -12.46 -0.83 12.66
CA LYS A 5 -12.87 0.22 11.70
C LYS A 5 -11.79 0.49 10.65
N LYS A 6 -11.17 -0.55 10.10
CA LYS A 6 -10.17 -0.40 9.02
C LYS A 6 -10.78 -0.09 7.63
N GLY A 7 -12.08 0.17 7.55
CA GLY A 7 -12.76 0.59 6.31
C GLY A 7 -12.42 2.04 5.93
N VAL A 8 -11.84 2.23 4.74
CA VAL A 8 -11.70 3.51 4.03
C VAL A 8 -13.10 4.04 3.67
N PHE A 9 -13.94 3.19 3.11
CA PHE A 9 -15.34 3.44 2.82
C PHE A 9 -16.19 2.20 3.14
N SER A 10 -17.45 2.42 3.53
CA SER A 10 -18.40 1.35 3.82
C SER A 10 -18.99 0.80 2.52
N MET A 11 -18.55 -0.39 2.12
CA MET A 11 -19.13 -1.10 0.98
C MET A 11 -19.05 -2.62 1.20
N PRO A 12 -20.17 -3.36 1.08
CA PRO A 12 -20.16 -4.82 1.13
C PRO A 12 -19.28 -5.41 0.03
N VAL A 13 -18.45 -6.39 0.37
CA VAL A 13 -17.60 -7.11 -0.61
C VAL A 13 -18.44 -7.82 -1.67
N SER A 14 -19.66 -8.25 -1.32
CA SER A 14 -20.62 -8.86 -2.24
C SER A 14 -21.13 -7.93 -3.34
N ASN A 15 -20.90 -6.61 -3.21
CA ASN A 15 -21.28 -5.63 -4.22
C ASN A 15 -20.15 -5.34 -5.22
N ILE A 16 -18.97 -5.94 -5.05
CA ILE A 16 -17.84 -5.77 -5.97
C ILE A 16 -17.95 -6.81 -7.07
N GLU A 17 -18.00 -6.33 -8.31
CA GLU A 17 -18.08 -7.20 -9.48
C GLU A 17 -16.85 -8.10 -9.59
N VAL A 18 -17.09 -9.38 -9.93
CA VAL A 18 -16.03 -10.32 -10.28
C VAL A 18 -15.40 -9.85 -11.60
N PRO A 19 -14.07 -9.81 -11.73
CA PRO A 19 -13.45 -9.39 -12.97
C PRO A 19 -13.79 -10.36 -14.12
N PRO A 20 -13.69 -9.90 -15.39
CA PRO A 20 -13.77 -10.75 -16.56
C PRO A 20 -12.80 -11.95 -16.48
N GLN A 21 -13.15 -13.07 -17.13
CA GLN A 21 -12.34 -14.30 -17.06
C GLN A 21 -10.92 -14.14 -17.64
N ASP A 22 -10.76 -13.22 -18.59
CA ASP A 22 -9.53 -12.87 -19.28
C ASP A 22 -8.75 -11.73 -18.61
N PHE A 23 -9.21 -11.23 -17.46
CA PHE A 23 -8.52 -10.17 -16.74
C PHE A 23 -7.14 -10.62 -16.26
N ASP A 24 -6.09 -9.98 -16.78
CA ASP A 24 -4.68 -10.29 -16.52
C ASP A 24 -4.15 -9.66 -15.21
N GLY A 25 -5.01 -8.97 -14.46
CA GLY A 25 -4.63 -8.27 -13.24
C GLY A 25 -3.99 -6.90 -13.46
N LYS A 26 -4.07 -6.31 -14.66
CA LYS A 26 -3.58 -4.94 -14.92
C LYS A 26 -4.72 -3.96 -15.14
N VAL A 27 -4.56 -2.75 -14.63
CA VAL A 27 -5.52 -1.65 -14.75
C VAL A 27 -4.83 -0.38 -15.24
N ASN A 28 -5.54 0.42 -16.03
CA ASN A 28 -5.01 1.70 -16.50
C ASN A 28 -5.14 2.76 -15.39
N ALA A 29 -4.01 3.14 -14.79
CA ALA A 29 -3.99 4.13 -13.73
C ALA A 29 -4.29 5.55 -14.22
N GLU A 30 -3.92 5.93 -15.45
CA GLU A 30 -4.23 7.28 -15.95
C GLU A 30 -5.73 7.44 -16.15
N GLU A 31 -6.31 6.52 -16.91
CA GLU A 31 -7.74 6.51 -17.22
C GLU A 31 -8.58 6.46 -15.94
N PHE A 32 -8.21 5.60 -14.98
CA PHE A 32 -8.90 5.52 -13.70
C PHE A 32 -8.88 6.86 -12.94
N TRP A 33 -7.71 7.47 -12.74
CA TRP A 33 -7.61 8.72 -11.97
C TRP A 33 -8.17 9.94 -12.72
N GLU A 34 -8.16 9.92 -14.05
CA GLU A 34 -8.89 10.88 -14.88
C GLU A 34 -10.40 10.71 -14.70
N GLY A 35 -10.91 9.48 -14.76
CA GLY A 35 -12.33 9.18 -14.49
C GLY A 35 -12.78 9.63 -13.10
N VAL A 36 -11.96 9.38 -12.06
CA VAL A 36 -12.20 9.87 -10.69
C VAL A 36 -12.31 11.41 -10.67
N SER A 37 -11.46 12.10 -11.42
CA SER A 37 -11.47 13.57 -11.52
C SER A 37 -12.69 14.08 -12.28
N LEU A 38 -13.04 13.46 -13.40
CA LEU A 38 -14.23 13.77 -14.20
C LEU A 38 -15.51 13.57 -13.40
N GLU A 39 -15.60 12.50 -12.60
CA GLU A 39 -16.74 12.27 -11.70
C GLU A 39 -16.91 13.44 -10.73
N MET A 40 -15.81 13.98 -10.17
CA MET A 40 -15.90 15.09 -9.22
C MET A 40 -16.28 16.40 -9.91
N ILE A 41 -15.70 16.70 -11.07
CA ILE A 41 -15.96 17.92 -11.83
C ILE A 41 -17.42 17.94 -12.30
N SER A 42 -17.91 16.83 -12.85
CA SER A 42 -19.25 16.76 -13.43
C SER A 42 -20.36 16.96 -12.42
N ARG A 43 -20.15 16.67 -11.13
CA ARG A 43 -21.12 16.96 -10.05
C ARG A 43 -21.51 18.44 -9.97
N GLY A 44 -20.62 19.34 -10.37
CA GLY A 44 -20.91 20.78 -10.46
C GLY A 44 -21.59 21.20 -11.76
N LEU A 45 -21.70 20.31 -12.75
CA LEU A 45 -22.19 20.58 -14.10
C LEU A 45 -23.50 19.85 -14.44
N VAL A 46 -23.83 18.78 -13.71
CA VAL A 46 -25.07 18.02 -13.92
C VAL A 46 -26.18 18.46 -12.94
N PRO A 47 -27.47 18.44 -13.35
CA PRO A 47 -28.58 18.82 -12.47
C PRO A 47 -28.73 17.93 -11.22
N SER A 48 -28.28 16.67 -11.31
CA SER A 48 -28.24 15.77 -10.17
C SER A 48 -27.14 14.71 -10.33
N ASN A 49 -26.52 14.29 -9.22
CA ASN A 49 -25.49 13.24 -9.24
C ASN A 49 -25.97 11.91 -9.84
N ARG A 50 -27.29 11.65 -9.87
CA ARG A 50 -27.85 10.45 -10.50
C ARG A 50 -27.71 10.45 -12.03
N GLN A 51 -27.55 11.62 -12.62
CA GLN A 51 -27.37 11.81 -14.07
C GLN A 51 -25.90 11.99 -14.45
N ASN A 52 -24.98 11.78 -13.51
CA ASN A 52 -23.56 11.88 -13.79
C ASN A 52 -23.13 10.72 -14.72
N PRO A 53 -22.63 10.99 -15.94
CA PRO A 53 -22.20 9.93 -16.85
C PRO A 53 -20.81 9.35 -16.49
N PHE A 54 -20.07 9.99 -15.59
CA PHE A 54 -18.70 9.63 -15.23
C PHE A 54 -18.60 8.89 -13.89
N VAL A 55 -19.67 8.22 -13.45
CA VAL A 55 -19.66 7.50 -12.17
C VAL A 55 -18.61 6.40 -12.18
N VAL A 56 -17.67 6.46 -11.25
CA VAL A 56 -16.67 5.43 -10.99
C VAL A 56 -17.17 4.58 -9.83
N CYS A 57 -17.31 3.28 -10.08
CA CYS A 57 -17.67 2.30 -9.05
C CYS A 57 -16.46 1.43 -8.71
N PRO A 58 -16.28 1.04 -7.44
CA PRO A 58 -15.27 0.06 -7.07
C PRO A 58 -15.44 -1.27 -7.82
N SER A 59 -14.39 -1.71 -8.51
CA SER A 59 -14.32 -3.00 -9.20
C SER A 59 -12.87 -3.48 -9.23
N TYR A 60 -12.62 -4.78 -9.38
CA TYR A 60 -11.23 -5.24 -9.45
C TYR A 60 -10.51 -4.85 -10.75
N HIS A 61 -11.26 -4.70 -11.84
CA HIS A 61 -10.73 -4.45 -13.18
C HIS A 61 -10.73 -2.95 -13.59
N TYR A 62 -11.34 -2.08 -12.78
CA TYR A 62 -11.35 -0.63 -12.97
C TYR A 62 -11.19 0.09 -11.63
N TRP A 63 -10.09 -0.24 -10.93
CA TRP A 63 -9.67 0.39 -9.68
C TRP A 63 -8.16 0.35 -9.58
N ALA A 64 -7.50 1.50 -9.67
CA ALA A 64 -6.06 1.57 -9.78
C ALA A 64 -5.39 2.23 -8.57
N PRO A 65 -4.22 1.73 -8.12
CA PRO A 65 -3.37 2.52 -7.25
C PRO A 65 -2.93 3.80 -7.96
N TRP A 66 -2.69 4.86 -7.21
CA TRP A 66 -1.95 6.00 -7.71
C TRP A 66 -0.46 5.71 -7.53
N ILE A 67 0.31 5.77 -8.60
CA ILE A 67 1.77 5.71 -8.58
C ILE A 67 2.27 6.90 -9.37
N GLY A 68 3.23 7.64 -8.81
CA GLY A 68 3.81 8.83 -9.46
C GLY A 68 4.26 8.52 -10.88
N ARG A 69 3.93 9.40 -11.84
CA ARG A 69 4.16 9.15 -13.27
C ARG A 69 5.63 8.87 -13.65
N HIS A 70 6.57 9.38 -12.86
CA HIS A 70 8.01 9.19 -13.04
C HIS A 70 8.55 7.96 -12.30
N THR A 71 7.73 7.35 -11.44
CA THR A 71 8.07 6.16 -10.65
C THR A 71 7.47 4.89 -11.26
N ARG A 72 6.29 4.98 -11.88
CA ARG A 72 5.63 3.83 -12.53
C ARG A 72 6.23 3.52 -13.90
N SER A 73 6.28 2.24 -14.23
CA SER A 73 6.82 1.74 -15.51
C SER A 73 5.97 2.18 -16.70
N THR A 74 4.66 2.03 -16.59
CA THR A 74 3.68 2.40 -17.64
C THR A 74 2.38 2.91 -17.01
N SER A 75 1.40 3.31 -17.84
CA SER A 75 0.03 3.59 -17.37
C SER A 75 -0.70 2.33 -16.89
N MET A 76 -0.31 1.14 -17.35
CA MET A 76 -0.85 -0.14 -16.92
C MET A 76 -0.12 -0.62 -15.67
N VAL A 77 -0.86 -0.67 -14.55
CA VAL A 77 -0.33 -1.07 -13.23
C VAL A 77 -1.06 -2.30 -12.72
N LEU A 78 -0.42 -3.07 -11.86
CA LEU A 78 -1.00 -4.28 -11.30
C LEU A 78 -2.08 -3.96 -10.25
N ASN A 79 -3.19 -4.67 -10.35
CA ASN A 79 -4.19 -4.83 -9.30
C ASN A 79 -4.69 -6.28 -9.28
N THR A 80 -4.01 -7.14 -8.53
CA THR A 80 -4.34 -8.56 -8.42
C THR A 80 -5.24 -8.88 -7.22
N GLU A 81 -5.89 -7.87 -6.65
CA GLU A 81 -6.66 -7.98 -5.41
C GLU A 81 -7.81 -9.01 -5.50
N TYR A 82 -8.37 -9.23 -6.69
CA TYR A 82 -9.39 -10.26 -6.94
C TYR A 82 -8.91 -11.67 -6.61
N SER A 83 -7.60 -11.94 -6.67
CA SER A 83 -7.03 -13.25 -6.32
C SER A 83 -7.24 -13.58 -4.84
N LYS A 84 -7.44 -12.58 -3.97
CA LYS A 84 -7.77 -12.78 -2.55
C LYS A 84 -9.16 -13.38 -2.35
N VAL A 85 -10.02 -13.38 -3.38
CA VAL A 85 -11.39 -13.96 -3.34
C VAL A 85 -11.34 -15.48 -3.29
N HIS A 86 -10.34 -16.08 -3.90
CA HIS A 86 -10.27 -17.52 -4.17
C HIS A 86 -9.37 -18.28 -3.18
N THR A 87 -8.65 -17.58 -2.30
CA THR A 87 -7.84 -18.19 -1.25
C THR A 87 -8.73 -18.53 -0.06
N ALA A 88 -8.91 -19.83 0.25
CA ALA A 88 -9.47 -20.24 1.53
C ALA A 88 -8.59 -19.66 2.65
N ARG A 89 -9.19 -18.92 3.60
CA ARG A 89 -8.47 -18.35 4.74
C ARG A 89 -7.81 -19.49 5.54
N THR A 90 -6.55 -19.31 5.92
CA THR A 90 -5.89 -20.25 6.84
C THR A 90 -6.45 -20.05 8.27
N PRO A 91 -6.49 -21.10 9.10
CA PRO A 91 -7.07 -21.03 10.46
C PRO A 91 -6.45 -19.94 11.36
N ASP A 92 -5.17 -19.62 11.16
CA ASP A 92 -4.43 -18.62 11.93
C ASP A 92 -4.86 -17.17 11.64
N GLU A 93 -5.42 -16.86 10.47
CA GLU A 93 -5.96 -15.53 10.15
C GLU A 93 -7.39 -15.31 10.70
N ALA A 94 -8.07 -16.41 11.06
CA ALA A 94 -9.44 -16.38 11.56
C ALA A 94 -9.53 -16.07 13.08
N SER A 95 -8.43 -16.21 13.83
CA SER A 95 -8.40 -15.96 15.27
C SER A 95 -8.36 -14.48 15.67
N ASP A 96 -8.01 -13.58 14.74
CA ASP A 96 -7.84 -12.13 15.02
C ASP A 96 -9.14 -11.31 14.90
N PHE A 97 -10.27 -11.91 14.51
CA PHE A 97 -11.55 -11.22 14.30
C PHE A 97 -12.65 -11.71 15.26
N ASN A 98 -12.47 -11.51 16.57
CA ASN A 98 -13.57 -11.71 17.53
C ASN A 98 -14.54 -10.50 17.49
N ILE A 99 -15.43 -10.48 16.48
CA ILE A 99 -16.60 -9.58 16.45
C ILE A 99 -17.80 -10.35 17.00
N THR A 100 -18.59 -9.73 17.88
CA THR A 100 -19.78 -10.37 18.46
C THR A 100 -20.92 -10.47 17.43
N GLU A 101 -21.77 -11.50 17.54
CA GLU A 101 -22.96 -11.71 16.70
C GLU A 101 -23.86 -10.47 16.63
N ASP A 102 -24.03 -9.78 17.76
CA ASP A 102 -24.85 -8.56 17.83
C ASP A 102 -24.24 -7.40 17.01
N ARG A 103 -22.91 -7.23 17.01
CA ARG A 103 -22.26 -6.19 16.18
C ARG A 103 -22.39 -6.48 14.69
N LEU A 104 -22.30 -7.74 14.28
CA LEU A 104 -22.48 -8.10 12.87
C LEU A 104 -23.94 -7.87 12.45
N THR A 105 -24.90 -8.15 13.34
CA THR A 105 -26.32 -7.88 13.12
C THR A 105 -26.60 -6.38 12.91
N ASP A 106 -25.99 -5.52 13.72
CA ASP A 106 -26.09 -4.06 13.58
C ASP A 106 -25.55 -3.56 12.23
N GLU A 107 -24.45 -4.15 11.74
CA GLU A 107 -23.91 -3.81 10.41
C GLU A 107 -24.81 -4.29 9.27
N ILE A 108 -25.42 -5.47 9.38
CA ILE A 108 -26.41 -5.96 8.40
C ILE A 108 -27.60 -5.00 8.32
N LEU A 109 -28.06 -4.46 9.44
CA LEU A 109 -29.19 -3.52 9.49
C LEU A 109 -28.88 -2.20 8.75
N LYS A 110 -27.62 -1.79 8.65
CA LYS A 110 -27.18 -0.59 7.92
C LYS A 110 -27.13 -0.80 6.40
N LEU A 111 -27.18 -2.05 5.93
CA LEU A 111 -27.14 -2.34 4.50
C LEU A 111 -28.44 -1.90 3.78
N LYS A 112 -28.28 -1.53 2.51
CA LYS A 112 -29.42 -1.35 1.59
C LYS A 112 -30.18 -2.67 1.45
N MET A 113 -31.50 -2.60 1.32
CA MET A 113 -32.36 -3.79 1.21
C MET A 113 -31.95 -4.74 0.08
N GLU A 114 -31.49 -4.21 -1.04
CA GLU A 114 -30.97 -5.00 -2.17
C GLU A 114 -29.74 -5.84 -1.77
N ALA A 115 -28.81 -5.25 -1.01
CA ALA A 115 -27.63 -5.94 -0.51
C ALA A 115 -28.00 -7.02 0.52
N VAL A 116 -28.96 -6.75 1.40
CA VAL A 116 -29.49 -7.75 2.35
C VAL A 116 -30.13 -8.93 1.60
N ARG A 117 -30.94 -8.67 0.57
CA ARG A 117 -31.55 -9.72 -0.25
C ARG A 117 -30.51 -10.54 -1.02
N SER A 118 -29.51 -9.88 -1.59
CA SER A 118 -28.37 -10.53 -2.27
C SER A 118 -27.62 -11.44 -1.32
N LEU A 119 -27.33 -10.96 -0.11
CA LEU A 119 -26.68 -11.73 0.94
C LEU A 119 -27.48 -12.99 1.33
N CYS A 120 -28.81 -12.86 1.52
CA CYS A 120 -29.68 -14.01 1.78
C CYS A 120 -29.59 -15.06 0.67
N LYS A 121 -29.73 -14.65 -0.61
CA LYS A 121 -29.61 -15.56 -1.76
C LYS A 121 -28.27 -16.28 -1.78
N GLN A 122 -27.18 -15.55 -1.54
CA GLN A 122 -25.82 -16.10 -1.52
C GLN A 122 -25.53 -17.02 -0.33
N CYS A 123 -26.38 -17.00 0.71
CA CYS A 123 -26.32 -17.90 1.85
C CYS A 123 -27.32 -19.06 1.72
N GLY A 124 -28.09 -19.14 0.64
CA GLY A 124 -29.15 -20.15 0.46
C GLY A 124 -30.41 -19.87 1.28
N ILE A 125 -30.56 -18.65 1.80
CA ILE A 125 -31.68 -18.23 2.64
C ILE A 125 -32.74 -17.56 1.77
N ASP A 126 -34.02 -17.81 2.05
CA ASP A 126 -35.12 -17.10 1.37
C ASP A 126 -34.95 -15.58 1.50
N SER A 127 -35.04 -14.89 0.37
CA SER A 127 -34.77 -13.45 0.25
C SER A 127 -36.04 -12.60 0.19
N LYS A 128 -37.22 -13.16 0.49
CA LYS A 128 -38.50 -12.45 0.56
C LYS A 128 -38.80 -11.97 1.99
N GLY A 129 -39.61 -10.92 2.14
CA GLY A 129 -40.01 -10.37 3.45
C GLY A 129 -39.44 -8.99 3.77
N SER A 130 -39.69 -8.55 5.00
CA SER A 130 -39.21 -7.27 5.54
C SER A 130 -37.72 -7.32 5.88
N ARG A 131 -37.09 -6.16 6.10
CA ARG A 131 -35.68 -6.10 6.50
C ARG A 131 -35.42 -6.95 7.75
N MET A 132 -36.28 -6.84 8.75
CA MET A 132 -36.10 -7.53 10.03
C MET A 132 -36.22 -9.04 9.86
N ASP A 133 -37.14 -9.52 9.00
CA ASP A 133 -37.28 -10.96 8.73
C ASP A 133 -36.04 -11.55 8.07
N LEU A 134 -35.39 -10.79 7.18
CA LEU A 134 -34.15 -11.20 6.51
C LEU A 134 -32.97 -11.21 7.48
N VAL A 135 -32.85 -10.18 8.32
CA VAL A 135 -31.80 -10.09 9.34
C VAL A 135 -31.94 -11.19 10.39
N MET A 136 -33.16 -11.46 10.86
CA MET A 136 -33.42 -12.55 11.82
C MET A 136 -33.07 -13.92 11.25
N ARG A 137 -33.37 -14.18 9.98
CA ARG A 137 -32.97 -15.42 9.30
C ARG A 137 -31.46 -15.54 9.14
N LEU A 138 -30.78 -14.46 8.74
CA LEU A 138 -29.32 -14.43 8.70
C LEU A 138 -28.71 -14.72 10.08
N ARG A 139 -29.28 -14.13 11.14
CA ARG A 139 -28.85 -14.36 12.53
C ARG A 139 -29.02 -15.82 12.97
N GLN A 140 -30.14 -16.46 12.65
CA GLN A 140 -30.38 -17.87 12.98
C GLN A 140 -29.35 -18.79 12.31
N GLU A 141 -28.96 -18.50 11.09
CA GLU A 141 -27.93 -19.26 10.36
C GLU A 141 -26.51 -19.03 10.88
N MET A 142 -26.26 -17.90 11.56
CA MET A 142 -24.96 -17.54 12.15
C MET A 142 -24.61 -18.32 13.42
N GLN A 143 -25.47 -19.24 13.89
CA GLN A 143 -25.21 -20.05 15.08
C GLN A 143 -24.06 -21.05 14.91
N THR A 144 -23.65 -21.35 13.67
CA THR A 144 -22.50 -22.20 13.38
C THR A 144 -21.30 -21.34 12.95
N ARG A 145 -20.10 -21.67 13.45
CA ARG A 145 -18.87 -20.89 13.17
C ARG A 145 -18.56 -20.79 11.66
N GLY A 146 -18.82 -21.86 10.89
CA GLY A 146 -18.60 -21.86 9.45
C GLY A 146 -19.55 -20.94 8.67
N THR A 147 -20.82 -20.86 9.07
CA THR A 147 -21.80 -19.95 8.44
C THR A 147 -21.62 -18.51 8.92
N TYR A 148 -21.22 -18.32 10.19
CA TYR A 148 -20.75 -17.03 10.70
C TYR A 148 -19.60 -16.48 9.85
N ASP A 149 -18.54 -17.24 9.61
CA ASP A 149 -17.38 -16.78 8.83
C ASP A 149 -17.75 -16.49 7.36
N LYS A 150 -18.68 -17.26 6.80
CA LYS A 150 -19.22 -17.05 5.44
C LYS A 150 -20.08 -15.79 5.34
N ILE A 151 -20.91 -15.49 6.34
CA ILE A 151 -21.72 -14.27 6.38
C ILE A 151 -20.84 -13.06 6.72
N PHE A 152 -19.94 -13.21 7.69
CA PHE A 152 -18.96 -12.22 8.09
C PHE A 152 -18.08 -11.80 6.91
N SER A 153 -17.49 -12.73 6.16
CA SER A 153 -16.67 -12.39 4.97
C SER A 153 -17.44 -11.69 3.83
N LYS A 154 -18.78 -11.80 3.81
CA LYS A 154 -19.65 -11.20 2.79
C LYS A 154 -20.26 -9.86 3.21
N VAL A 155 -20.62 -9.72 4.48
CA VAL A 155 -21.17 -8.50 5.10
C VAL A 155 -20.05 -7.55 5.47
N TRP A 156 -18.99 -8.08 6.07
CA TRP A 156 -17.85 -7.33 6.54
C TRP A 156 -16.91 -7.03 5.38
N GLY A 157 -17.37 -6.11 4.52
CA GLY A 157 -16.52 -5.38 3.61
C GLY A 157 -15.92 -4.17 4.30
N ALA A 158 -14.90 -4.42 5.12
CA ALA A 158 -13.90 -3.38 5.31
C ALA A 158 -13.11 -3.33 3.99
N SER A 159 -13.32 -2.27 3.19
CA SER A 159 -12.22 -1.79 2.35
C SER A 159 -10.96 -1.83 3.22
N GLY A 160 -9.90 -2.51 2.78
CA GLY A 160 -8.83 -2.94 3.68
C GLY A 160 -7.85 -1.86 4.04
N GLY A 161 -8.32 -0.65 4.31
CA GLY A 161 -7.45 0.50 4.48
C GLY A 161 -6.89 0.96 3.14
N TRP A 162 -5.85 1.76 3.26
CA TRP A 162 -5.09 2.28 2.14
C TRP A 162 -3.62 2.08 2.46
N ALA A 163 -2.91 1.51 1.49
CA ALA A 163 -1.47 1.30 1.55
C ALA A 163 -0.77 2.52 0.95
N VAL A 164 0.32 2.96 1.58
CA VAL A 164 1.17 4.04 1.06
C VAL A 164 2.59 3.56 0.90
N VAL A 165 3.28 4.13 -0.09
CA VAL A 165 4.73 4.02 -0.21
C VAL A 165 5.33 5.41 -0.16
N THR A 166 6.26 5.60 0.78
CA THR A 166 6.95 6.86 1.04
C THR A 166 8.44 6.73 0.79
N CYS A 167 9.09 7.83 0.40
CA CYS A 167 10.54 7.91 0.38
C CYS A 167 11.08 8.29 1.77
N PRO A 168 12.40 8.27 2.03
CA PRO A 168 12.98 8.71 3.30
C PRO A 168 12.62 10.14 3.70
N CYS A 169 12.35 11.03 2.73
CA CYS A 169 11.84 12.39 2.98
C CYS A 169 10.36 12.42 3.37
N ALA A 170 9.70 11.26 3.52
CA ALA A 170 8.28 11.03 3.72
C ALA A 170 7.36 11.48 2.58
N ILE A 171 7.87 11.75 1.38
CA ILE A 171 7.04 12.05 0.22
C ILE A 171 6.32 10.78 -0.21
N VAL A 172 4.99 10.84 -0.32
CA VAL A 172 4.14 9.74 -0.75
C VAL A 172 4.18 9.67 -2.27
N TYR A 173 4.75 8.62 -2.84
CA TYR A 173 4.86 8.46 -4.29
C TYR A 173 4.01 7.30 -4.83
N ALA A 174 3.42 6.48 -3.95
CA ALA A 174 2.36 5.56 -4.31
C ALA A 174 1.30 5.45 -3.20
N VAL A 175 0.05 5.27 -3.59
CA VAL A 175 -1.07 4.95 -2.70
C VAL A 175 -2.03 3.97 -3.37
N LYS A 176 -2.45 2.93 -2.65
CA LYS A 176 -3.48 1.98 -3.07
C LYS A 176 -4.61 2.00 -2.06
N PHE A 177 -5.84 2.16 -2.53
CA PHE A 177 -7.04 2.03 -1.70
C PHE A 177 -7.54 0.59 -1.86
N ASN A 178 -7.47 -0.21 -0.80
CA ASN A 178 -7.72 -1.63 -0.93
C ASN A 178 -9.23 -1.92 -0.85
N LEU A 179 -9.73 -2.73 -1.78
CA LEU A 179 -11.13 -3.19 -1.76
C LEU A 179 -11.36 -4.30 -0.73
N ARG A 180 -10.29 -5.01 -0.35
CA ARG A 180 -10.21 -6.07 0.66
C ARG A 180 -9.09 -5.76 1.64
N ALA A 181 -9.02 -6.50 2.74
CA ALA A 181 -7.93 -6.41 3.71
C ALA A 181 -6.55 -6.30 3.03
N GLU A 182 -5.76 -5.33 3.47
CA GLU A 182 -4.37 -5.14 3.03
C GLU A 182 -3.55 -6.40 3.30
N SER A 183 -2.65 -6.71 2.37
CA SER A 183 -1.76 -7.87 2.42
C SER A 183 -0.47 -7.59 1.65
N PRO A 184 0.56 -8.44 1.78
CA PRO A 184 1.79 -8.33 0.98
C PRO A 184 1.54 -8.28 -0.54
N ARG A 185 0.43 -8.83 -1.02
CA ARG A 185 0.02 -8.75 -2.44
C ARG A 185 -0.13 -7.32 -2.93
N ASP A 186 -0.67 -6.45 -2.09
CA ASP A 186 -0.98 -5.07 -2.47
C ASP A 186 0.28 -4.24 -2.68
N PHE A 187 1.28 -4.46 -1.82
CA PHE A 187 2.60 -3.85 -1.98
C PHE A 187 3.39 -4.49 -3.11
N ALA A 188 3.30 -5.82 -3.29
CA ALA A 188 3.91 -6.48 -4.45
C ALA A 188 3.38 -5.93 -5.78
N ASP A 189 2.05 -5.71 -5.90
CA ASP A 189 1.45 -5.04 -7.06
C ASP A 189 2.07 -3.65 -7.30
N ILE A 190 2.20 -2.83 -6.25
CA ILE A 190 2.76 -1.48 -6.36
C ILE A 190 4.25 -1.54 -6.79
N LEU A 191 5.06 -2.38 -6.13
CA LEU A 191 6.49 -2.50 -6.40
C LEU A 191 6.79 -3.01 -7.80
N LEU A 192 6.07 -4.05 -8.25
CA LEU A 192 6.21 -4.61 -9.60
C LEU A 192 5.66 -3.67 -10.69
N SER A 193 4.87 -2.67 -10.32
CA SER A 193 4.40 -1.61 -11.23
C SER A 193 5.39 -0.43 -11.34
N MET A 194 6.49 -0.43 -10.60
CA MET A 194 7.52 0.62 -10.68
C MET A 194 8.45 0.38 -11.86
N THR A 195 8.97 1.47 -12.44
CA THR A 195 10.02 1.41 -13.49
C THR A 195 11.29 0.76 -12.96
N HIS A 196 11.62 1.06 -11.71
CA HIS A 196 12.79 0.54 -11.03
C HIS A 196 12.38 0.01 -9.67
N PHE A 197 12.66 -1.27 -9.44
CA PHE A 197 12.39 -1.91 -8.15
C PHE A 197 13.34 -1.32 -7.09
N PRO A 198 12.86 -0.92 -5.90
CA PRO A 198 13.71 -0.28 -4.89
C PRO A 198 14.76 -1.26 -4.34
N ASN A 199 15.99 -0.80 -4.12
CA ASN A 199 17.04 -1.62 -3.51
C ASN A 199 16.75 -1.95 -2.04
N LEU A 200 16.04 -1.07 -1.31
CA LEU A 200 15.61 -1.30 0.07
C LEU A 200 14.12 -1.02 0.20
N THR A 201 13.37 -2.01 0.67
CA THR A 201 11.96 -1.88 1.02
C THR A 201 11.77 -2.16 2.50
N LEU A 202 11.23 -1.19 3.24
CA LEU A 202 10.85 -1.37 4.64
C LEU A 202 9.37 -1.72 4.70
N TYR A 203 9.02 -2.79 5.43
CA TYR A 203 7.65 -3.26 5.53
C TYR A 203 7.39 -4.06 6.81
N ASP A 204 6.19 -3.90 7.40
CA ASP A 204 5.78 -4.56 8.64
C ASP A 204 5.86 -6.07 8.58
N PHE A 205 5.59 -6.66 7.40
CA PHE A 205 5.70 -8.09 7.16
C PHE A 205 6.67 -8.40 6.01
N ALA A 206 7.91 -7.92 6.16
CA ALA A 206 8.98 -8.00 5.16
C ALA A 206 9.18 -9.40 4.57
N ARG A 207 9.19 -10.44 5.40
CA ARG A 207 9.29 -11.84 4.94
C ARG A 207 8.14 -12.21 4.00
N GLY A 208 6.91 -11.90 4.38
CA GLY A 208 5.73 -12.18 3.55
C GLY A 208 5.76 -11.43 2.23
N LEU A 209 6.22 -10.18 2.23
CA LEU A 209 6.41 -9.39 1.02
C LEU A 209 7.47 -10.00 0.09
N ALA A 210 8.63 -10.37 0.63
CA ALA A 210 9.70 -10.99 -0.16
C ALA A 210 9.25 -12.30 -0.80
N THR A 211 8.73 -13.23 0.02
CA THR A 211 8.25 -14.52 -0.47
C THR A 211 7.13 -14.34 -1.50
N HIS A 212 6.14 -13.50 -1.22
CA HIS A 212 5.02 -13.31 -2.13
C HIS A 212 5.44 -12.68 -3.46
N THR A 213 6.34 -11.70 -3.43
CA THR A 213 6.82 -11.03 -4.65
C THR A 213 7.69 -11.97 -5.49
N ASN A 214 8.60 -12.72 -4.86
CA ASN A 214 9.44 -13.70 -5.57
C ASN A 214 8.61 -14.85 -6.18
N LEU A 215 7.55 -15.31 -5.51
CA LEU A 215 6.65 -16.32 -6.07
C LEU A 215 5.86 -15.83 -7.29
N ARG A 216 5.66 -14.52 -7.44
CA ARG A 216 4.99 -13.93 -8.60
C ARG A 216 5.91 -13.78 -9.79
N GLU A 217 7.20 -13.60 -9.54
CA GLU A 217 8.22 -13.40 -10.58
C GLU A 217 9.41 -14.36 -10.33
N PRO A 218 9.19 -15.69 -10.47
CA PRO A 218 10.17 -16.70 -10.06
C PRO A 218 11.44 -16.71 -10.92
N GLU A 219 11.38 -16.17 -12.14
CA GLU A 219 12.53 -16.08 -13.03
C GLU A 219 13.46 -14.93 -12.65
N SER A 220 12.91 -13.77 -12.30
CA SER A 220 13.69 -12.59 -11.96
C SER A 220 14.06 -12.51 -10.47
N MET A 221 13.32 -13.21 -9.59
CA MET A 221 13.51 -13.21 -8.13
C MET A 221 13.75 -11.79 -7.57
N PRO A 222 12.75 -10.89 -7.66
CA PRO A 222 12.94 -9.46 -7.41
C PRO A 222 13.62 -9.12 -6.09
N PHE A 223 13.34 -9.85 -5.01
CA PHE A 223 14.07 -9.74 -3.75
C PHE A 223 15.21 -10.76 -3.70
N SER A 224 16.42 -10.27 -3.98
CA SER A 224 17.66 -11.02 -4.00
C SER A 224 18.84 -10.14 -3.54
N PRO A 225 19.91 -10.72 -2.97
CA PRO A 225 20.13 -12.13 -2.70
C PRO A 225 19.34 -12.66 -1.49
N TYR A 226 19.35 -13.97 -1.29
CA TYR A 226 18.84 -14.66 -0.09
C TYR A 226 17.38 -14.34 0.26
N GLU A 227 16.49 -14.20 -0.72
CA GLU A 227 15.09 -13.80 -0.53
C GLU A 227 14.96 -12.40 0.11
N GLY A 228 15.88 -11.50 -0.23
CA GLY A 228 15.93 -10.12 0.26
C GLY A 228 16.39 -9.98 1.71
N ARG A 229 17.15 -10.94 2.24
CA ARG A 229 17.86 -10.83 3.54
C ARG A 229 19.26 -10.26 3.31
N LEU A 230 19.79 -9.57 4.32
CA LEU A 230 21.10 -8.92 4.22
C LEU A 230 22.29 -9.90 4.18
N LEU A 231 22.10 -11.11 4.71
CA LEU A 231 23.11 -12.17 4.73
C LEU A 231 22.44 -13.53 4.45
N GLU A 232 23.26 -14.49 4.05
CA GLU A 232 22.83 -15.89 3.95
C GLU A 232 22.30 -16.40 5.30
N PRO A 233 21.17 -17.13 5.34
CA PRO A 233 20.51 -17.58 6.57
C PRO A 233 21.21 -18.78 7.24
N THR A 234 22.51 -18.65 7.53
CA THR A 234 23.28 -19.62 8.31
C THR A 234 23.06 -19.42 9.81
N ASP A 235 23.18 -20.48 10.61
CA ASP A 235 23.02 -20.42 12.07
C ASP A 235 23.98 -19.40 12.72
N ASN A 236 25.21 -19.29 12.18
CA ASN A 236 26.19 -18.33 12.67
C ASN A 236 25.76 -16.88 12.40
N ASN A 237 25.31 -16.58 11.18
CA ASN A 237 24.84 -15.23 10.82
C ASN A 237 23.62 -14.84 11.64
N VAL A 238 22.66 -15.75 11.80
CA VAL A 238 21.45 -15.52 12.61
C VAL A 238 21.82 -15.23 14.06
N ARG A 239 22.75 -15.99 14.63
CA ARG A 239 23.23 -15.78 16.01
C ARG A 239 23.90 -14.41 16.18
N LEU A 240 24.83 -14.07 15.29
CA LEU A 240 25.55 -12.78 15.34
C LEU A 240 24.62 -11.58 15.13
N ALA A 241 23.67 -11.68 14.21
CA ALA A 241 22.65 -10.65 13.97
C ALA A 241 21.70 -10.48 15.16
N SER A 242 21.25 -11.60 15.75
CA SER A 242 20.39 -11.56 16.95
C SER A 242 21.11 -10.93 18.15
N ALA A 243 22.43 -11.11 18.25
CA ALA A 243 23.27 -10.50 19.29
C ALA A 243 23.71 -9.05 18.96
N GLY A 244 23.36 -8.50 17.79
CA GLY A 244 23.81 -7.17 17.35
C GLY A 244 25.31 -7.06 17.05
N GLN A 245 25.98 -8.20 16.85
CA GLN A 245 27.45 -8.32 16.70
C GLN A 245 27.93 -8.31 15.25
N ILE A 246 27.02 -8.14 14.29
CA ILE A 246 27.35 -8.07 12.86
C ILE A 246 26.75 -6.81 12.25
N LYS A 247 27.46 -6.26 11.27
CA LYS A 247 26.98 -5.17 10.41
C LYS A 247 27.22 -5.57 8.96
N VAL A 248 26.37 -5.08 8.08
CA VAL A 248 26.40 -5.31 6.64
C VAL A 248 26.56 -3.95 5.98
N SER A 249 27.74 -3.71 5.40
CA SER A 249 28.02 -2.47 4.69
C SER A 249 27.47 -2.54 3.28
N LEU A 250 26.62 -1.57 2.94
CA LEU A 250 26.06 -1.37 1.60
C LEU A 250 26.51 0.00 1.06
N PRO A 251 27.80 0.16 0.68
CA PRO A 251 28.37 1.47 0.34
C PRO A 251 27.70 2.14 -0.86
N TRP A 252 27.06 1.33 -1.72
CA TRP A 252 26.33 1.79 -2.89
C TRP A 252 25.04 2.57 -2.58
N LEU A 253 24.59 2.57 -1.32
CA LEU A 253 23.52 3.45 -0.84
C LEU A 253 24.00 4.90 -0.71
N THR A 254 25.27 5.09 -0.37
CA THR A 254 25.89 6.40 -0.16
C THR A 254 26.47 6.96 -1.45
N SER A 255 27.03 6.10 -2.31
CA SER A 255 27.63 6.49 -3.57
C SER A 255 27.40 5.42 -4.61
N LYS A 256 26.78 5.77 -5.74
CA LYS A 256 26.51 4.84 -6.84
C LYS A 256 27.74 4.01 -7.19
N LYS A 257 27.56 2.70 -7.46
CA LYS A 257 28.62 1.82 -7.96
C LYS A 257 29.30 2.42 -9.19
N VAL A 258 30.63 2.42 -9.18
CA VAL A 258 31.47 2.88 -10.31
C VAL A 258 31.19 2.03 -11.55
N VAL A 259 31.09 0.72 -11.36
CA VAL A 259 30.64 -0.24 -12.37
C VAL A 259 29.28 -0.75 -11.92
N PRO A 260 28.18 -0.30 -12.54
CA PRO A 260 26.84 -0.79 -12.22
C PRO A 260 26.70 -2.28 -12.53
N ASP A 261 25.90 -2.97 -11.72
CA ASP A 261 25.49 -4.34 -11.97
C ASP A 261 24.55 -4.39 -13.20
N GLU A 262 24.47 -5.56 -13.82
CA GLU A 262 23.46 -5.82 -14.85
C GLU A 262 22.06 -5.64 -14.24
N ASN A 263 21.20 -4.87 -14.92
CA ASN A 263 19.88 -4.46 -14.41
C ASN A 263 19.91 -3.72 -13.06
N GLY A 264 21.05 -3.15 -12.68
CA GLY A 264 21.20 -2.39 -11.43
C GLY A 264 20.32 -1.14 -11.40
N HIS A 265 19.80 -0.82 -10.21
CA HIS A 265 18.96 0.35 -10.00
C HIS A 265 19.70 1.65 -10.39
N PRO A 266 19.07 2.60 -11.11
CA PRO A 266 19.79 3.70 -11.76
C PRO A 266 20.49 4.68 -10.81
N LEU A 267 20.07 4.72 -9.54
CA LEU A 267 20.66 5.58 -8.49
C LEU A 267 21.82 4.92 -7.73
N THR A 268 21.78 3.61 -7.51
CA THR A 268 22.77 2.89 -6.69
C THR A 268 23.75 2.09 -7.54
N GLY A 269 23.33 1.73 -8.76
CA GLY A 269 24.03 0.78 -9.62
C GLY A 269 23.99 -0.65 -9.09
N SER A 270 23.25 -0.93 -8.01
CA SER A 270 23.13 -2.27 -7.44
C SER A 270 21.91 -3.00 -7.97
N SER A 271 22.05 -4.27 -8.31
CA SER A 271 20.93 -5.18 -8.61
C SER A 271 20.40 -5.91 -7.37
N GLU A 272 20.94 -5.60 -6.18
CA GLU A 272 20.48 -6.19 -4.92
C GLU A 272 19.26 -5.45 -4.37
N HIS A 273 18.27 -6.22 -3.93
CA HIS A 273 16.98 -5.75 -3.44
C HIS A 273 16.59 -6.47 -2.15
N TYR A 274 16.48 -5.72 -1.06
CA TYR A 274 16.19 -6.25 0.27
C TYR A 274 14.80 -5.85 0.76
N ALA A 275 14.13 -6.78 1.43
CA ALA A 275 12.91 -6.53 2.19
C ALA A 275 13.24 -6.62 3.67
N LEU A 276 13.18 -5.49 4.36
CA LEU A 276 13.57 -5.32 5.75
C LEU A 276 12.36 -4.95 6.61
N TYR A 277 12.43 -5.31 7.89
CA TYR A 277 11.37 -4.94 8.83
C TYR A 277 11.44 -3.45 9.16
N ASP A 278 10.27 -2.84 9.32
CA ASP A 278 10.17 -1.60 10.08
C ASP A 278 10.53 -1.87 11.54
N ARG A 279 11.30 -0.97 12.16
CA ARG A 279 11.75 -1.05 13.56
C ARG A 279 10.62 -1.34 14.53
N PHE A 280 9.41 -0.81 14.30
CA PHE A 280 8.26 -1.04 15.19
C PHE A 280 7.68 -2.46 15.12
N HIS A 281 7.99 -3.19 14.06
CA HIS A 281 7.43 -4.50 13.77
C HIS A 281 8.46 -5.65 13.87
N GLU A 282 9.73 -5.33 14.12
CA GLU A 282 10.81 -6.32 14.28
C GLU A 282 10.55 -7.34 15.41
N ALA A 283 9.90 -6.91 16.50
CA ALA A 283 9.64 -7.74 17.67
C ALA A 283 8.50 -8.77 17.46
N ASN A 284 7.71 -8.63 16.39
CA ASN A 284 6.55 -9.51 16.12
C ASN A 284 6.93 -10.75 15.28
N THR A 285 8.23 -10.98 15.04
CA THR A 285 8.72 -12.05 14.18
C THR A 285 8.83 -13.38 14.95
N LYS A 286 8.32 -14.46 14.35
CA LYS A 286 8.39 -15.82 14.92
C LYS A 286 9.60 -16.63 14.39
N ASP A 287 10.23 -16.17 13.31
CA ASP A 287 11.32 -16.88 12.63
C ASP A 287 12.67 -16.24 12.97
N LYS A 288 13.60 -17.04 13.50
CA LYS A 288 14.93 -16.56 13.88
C LYS A 288 15.69 -15.94 12.71
N LYS A 289 15.42 -16.37 11.48
CA LYS A 289 16.06 -15.84 10.26
C LYS A 289 15.69 -14.38 10.00
N ASP A 290 14.59 -13.89 10.56
CA ASP A 290 14.18 -12.48 10.43
C ASP A 290 15.14 -11.52 11.14
N ALA A 291 16.03 -12.02 12.01
CA ALA A 291 17.15 -11.23 12.52
C ALA A 291 18.04 -10.65 11.40
N LEU A 292 18.08 -11.28 10.22
CA LEU A 292 18.84 -10.83 9.04
C LEU A 292 18.10 -9.79 8.17
N ARG A 293 16.89 -9.38 8.60
CA ARG A 293 16.07 -8.35 7.95
C ARG A 293 15.99 -7.07 8.78
N LYS A 294 16.81 -6.93 9.83
CA LYS A 294 16.83 -5.75 10.69
C LYS A 294 17.58 -4.61 10.02
N ILE A 295 16.96 -3.44 9.99
CA ILE A 295 17.57 -2.24 9.40
C ILE A 295 18.84 -1.82 10.15
N GLU A 296 18.92 -2.10 11.44
CA GLU A 296 20.06 -1.76 12.30
C GLU A 296 21.37 -2.43 11.89
N LEU A 297 21.30 -3.49 11.08
CA LEU A 297 22.49 -4.15 10.56
C LEU A 297 23.22 -3.31 9.53
N ILE A 298 22.58 -2.30 8.92
CA ILE A 298 23.14 -1.49 7.83
C ILE A 298 23.61 -0.13 8.38
N PRO A 299 24.92 0.13 8.45
CA PRO A 299 25.43 1.41 8.93
C PRO A 299 24.98 2.61 8.08
N GLU A 300 24.91 2.44 6.76
CA GLU A 300 24.68 3.51 5.79
C GLU A 300 23.27 4.12 5.86
N VAL A 301 22.29 3.40 6.43
CA VAL A 301 20.91 3.91 6.61
C VAL A 301 20.66 4.48 8.01
N CYS A 302 21.63 4.36 8.92
CA CYS A 302 21.50 4.79 10.30
C CYS A 302 21.29 6.31 10.37
N GLY A 303 20.19 6.74 10.97
CA GLY A 303 19.82 8.16 11.08
C GLY A 303 19.25 8.77 9.79
N TRP A 304 19.42 8.12 8.64
CA TRP A 304 18.89 8.59 7.36
C TRP A 304 17.42 8.21 7.16
N VAL A 305 17.05 6.99 7.54
CA VAL A 305 15.66 6.52 7.40
C VAL A 305 14.88 6.72 8.70
N ASN A 306 13.83 7.52 8.63
CA ASN A 306 12.85 7.64 9.70
C ASN A 306 11.66 6.70 9.42
N SER A 307 11.65 5.55 10.07
CA SER A 307 10.57 4.57 9.89
C SER A 307 9.21 5.03 10.46
N GLN A 308 9.19 6.06 11.31
CA GLN A 308 7.95 6.63 11.86
C GLN A 308 7.12 7.44 10.86
N CYS A 309 7.67 7.75 9.68
CA CYS A 309 7.04 8.68 8.75
C CYS A 309 5.66 8.22 8.29
N ALA A 310 5.48 6.92 8.00
CA ALA A 310 4.19 6.38 7.61
C ALA A 310 3.17 6.47 8.76
N GLU A 311 3.58 6.14 9.98
CA GLU A 311 2.71 6.17 11.16
C GLU A 311 2.28 7.59 11.53
N GLN A 312 3.20 8.56 11.40
CA GLN A 312 2.91 9.99 11.59
C GLN A 312 1.93 10.50 10.53
N LEU A 313 2.08 10.08 9.27
CA LEU A 313 1.12 10.38 8.21
C LEU A 313 -0.26 9.80 8.55
N PHE A 314 -0.34 8.52 8.90
CA PHE A 314 -1.61 7.89 9.29
C PHE A 314 -2.22 8.56 10.52
N ALA A 315 -1.42 8.92 11.52
CA ALA A 315 -1.88 9.61 12.72
C ALA A 315 -2.48 10.98 12.39
N GLY A 316 -1.87 11.73 11.46
CA GLY A 316 -2.42 12.98 10.93
C GLY A 316 -3.76 12.77 10.23
N MET A 317 -3.86 11.71 9.43
CA MET A 317 -5.08 11.37 8.68
C MET A 317 -6.22 10.87 9.56
N ARG A 318 -5.95 10.26 10.72
CA ARG A 318 -7.00 9.75 11.63
C ARG A 318 -8.03 10.80 12.04
N LYS A 319 -7.64 12.08 12.12
CA LYS A 319 -8.54 13.20 12.43
C LYS A 319 -9.67 13.35 11.39
N ASN A 320 -9.41 12.86 10.18
CA ASN A 320 -10.32 12.97 9.03
C ASN A 320 -11.23 11.74 8.87
N ASN A 321 -10.95 10.65 9.58
CA ASN A 321 -11.65 9.37 9.37
C ASN A 321 -13.16 9.47 9.52
N HIS A 322 -13.66 10.29 10.44
CA HIS A 322 -15.10 10.43 10.65
C HIS A 322 -15.84 10.89 9.38
N PHE A 323 -15.36 11.94 8.72
CA PHE A 323 -16.00 12.43 7.50
C PHE A 323 -15.65 11.58 6.28
N LEU A 324 -14.40 11.12 6.19
CA LEU A 324 -13.93 10.32 5.05
C LEU A 324 -14.69 9.00 4.93
N ASN A 325 -15.01 8.37 6.05
CA ASN A 325 -15.72 7.09 6.05
C ASN A 325 -17.21 7.21 5.70
N MET A 326 -17.75 8.44 5.69
CA MET A 326 -19.13 8.73 5.30
C MET A 326 -19.27 9.09 3.82
N MET A 327 -18.17 9.19 3.09
CA MET A 327 -18.14 9.54 1.66
C MET A 327 -18.38 8.34 0.75
N THR A 328 -18.83 8.61 -0.47
CA THR A 328 -18.77 7.61 -1.54
C THR A 328 -17.32 7.19 -1.81
N PRO A 329 -17.05 5.96 -2.27
CA PRO A 329 -15.69 5.49 -2.54
C PRO A 329 -14.87 6.45 -3.40
N THR A 330 -15.43 6.94 -4.52
CA THR A 330 -14.75 7.90 -5.40
C THR A 330 -14.40 9.20 -4.70
N SER A 331 -15.35 9.78 -3.94
CA SER A 331 -15.10 11.01 -3.17
C SER A 331 -14.03 10.84 -2.11
N HIS A 332 -14.02 9.67 -1.45
CA HIS A 332 -13.00 9.35 -0.47
C HIS A 332 -11.61 9.35 -1.13
N ILE A 333 -11.42 8.55 -2.17
CA ILE A 333 -10.09 8.38 -2.77
C ILE A 333 -9.60 9.68 -3.42
N PHE A 334 -10.51 10.46 -4.02
CA PHE A 334 -10.19 11.76 -4.57
C PHE A 334 -9.68 12.72 -3.49
N LEU A 335 -10.42 12.81 -2.38
CA LEU A 335 -10.08 13.74 -1.31
C LEU A 335 -8.80 13.31 -0.58
N VAL A 336 -8.62 12.01 -0.31
CA VAL A 336 -7.37 11.53 0.29
C VAL A 336 -6.19 11.79 -0.64
N ARG A 337 -6.29 11.51 -1.94
CA ARG A 337 -5.22 11.83 -2.89
C ARG A 337 -4.91 13.32 -2.92
N ASN A 338 -5.93 14.18 -2.85
CA ASN A 338 -5.77 15.63 -2.79
C ASN A 338 -5.03 16.07 -1.50
N ILE A 339 -5.40 15.51 -0.34
CA ILE A 339 -4.70 15.74 0.93
C ILE A 339 -3.23 15.32 0.82
N LEU A 340 -2.94 14.14 0.25
CA LEU A 340 -1.57 13.66 0.04
C LEU A 340 -0.78 14.56 -0.91
N HIS A 341 -1.42 15.11 -1.94
CA HIS A 341 -0.79 16.07 -2.83
C HIS A 341 -0.37 17.35 -2.09
N HIS A 342 -1.25 17.93 -1.28
CA HIS A 342 -0.91 19.11 -0.48
C HIS A 342 0.13 18.79 0.60
N TYR A 343 0.05 17.63 1.23
CA TYR A 343 1.05 17.13 2.16
C TYR A 343 2.44 17.06 1.50
N ASN A 344 2.54 16.45 0.32
CA ASN A 344 3.79 16.34 -0.43
C ASN A 344 4.34 17.71 -0.81
N ASN A 345 3.49 18.63 -1.32
CA ASN A 345 3.93 19.98 -1.68
C ASN A 345 4.47 20.74 -0.48
N ALA A 346 3.74 20.73 0.65
CA ALA A 346 4.18 21.39 1.88
C ALA A 346 5.51 20.83 2.39
N ARG A 347 5.68 19.50 2.32
CA ARG A 347 6.89 18.82 2.75
C ARG A 347 8.08 19.13 1.83
N ASN A 348 7.89 19.09 0.52
CA ASN A 348 8.90 19.48 -0.46
C ASN A 348 9.36 20.93 -0.25
N THR A 349 8.41 21.87 -0.09
CA THR A 349 8.74 23.28 0.17
C THR A 349 9.55 23.43 1.46
N LYS A 350 9.09 22.80 2.55
CA LYS A 350 9.78 22.86 3.85
C LYS A 350 11.20 22.29 3.76
N THR A 351 11.36 21.11 3.17
CA THR A 351 12.69 20.48 2.99
C THR A 351 13.60 21.34 2.15
N LEU A 352 13.10 21.95 1.07
CA LEU A 352 13.87 22.86 0.24
C LEU A 352 14.30 24.12 1.01
N GLU A 353 13.42 24.71 1.82
CA GLU A 353 13.76 25.85 2.68
C GLU A 353 14.81 25.51 3.74
N GLU A 354 14.73 24.33 4.36
CA GLU A 354 15.71 23.84 5.33
C GLU A 354 17.08 23.63 4.65
N MET A 355 17.12 23.04 3.46
CA MET A 355 18.33 22.90 2.66
C MET A 355 18.92 24.27 2.30
N LYS A 356 18.10 25.22 1.85
CA LYS A 356 18.54 26.59 1.54
C LYS A 356 19.10 27.34 2.76
N LYS A 357 18.59 27.06 3.96
CA LYS A 357 19.12 27.65 5.21
C LYS A 357 20.44 27.03 5.63
N ALA A 358 20.62 25.72 5.40
CA ALA A 358 21.85 25.01 5.72
C ALA A 358 22.99 25.37 4.75
N LEU A 359 22.67 25.56 3.47
CA LEU A 359 23.61 25.97 2.44
C LEU A 359 23.84 27.49 2.53
N HIS A 360 25.10 27.92 2.53
CA HIS A 360 25.44 29.34 2.67
C HIS A 360 25.01 30.14 1.43
N VAL A 361 24.81 31.46 1.58
CA VAL A 361 24.34 32.39 0.54
C VAL A 361 25.16 32.24 -0.75
N GLY A 362 24.49 31.97 -1.88
CA GLY A 362 25.09 31.90 -3.22
C GLY A 362 25.01 30.54 -3.92
N MET A 363 24.42 29.53 -3.28
CA MET A 363 24.25 28.19 -3.84
C MET A 363 22.81 27.99 -4.33
N GLU A 364 22.61 27.90 -5.65
CA GLU A 364 21.31 27.55 -6.22
C GLU A 364 21.03 26.06 -6.06
N ILE A 365 19.76 25.75 -5.81
CA ILE A 365 19.28 24.38 -5.64
C ILE A 365 18.25 24.12 -6.74
N GLU A 366 18.46 23.06 -7.50
CA GLU A 366 17.59 22.64 -8.60
C GLU A 366 17.11 21.21 -8.40
N PHE A 367 16.10 20.80 -9.17
CA PHE A 367 15.69 19.39 -9.25
C PHE A 367 16.27 18.77 -10.50
N ASN A 368 16.93 17.62 -10.37
CA ASN A 368 17.39 16.85 -11.53
C ASN A 368 16.20 16.15 -12.24
N SER A 369 16.48 15.47 -13.36
CA SER A 369 15.47 14.73 -14.14
C SER A 369 14.76 13.60 -13.37
N ARG A 370 15.24 13.26 -12.17
CA ARG A 370 14.68 12.24 -11.27
C ARG A 370 13.96 12.84 -10.08
N GLY A 371 13.81 14.17 -10.04
CA GLY A 371 13.15 14.89 -8.95
C GLY A 371 13.96 14.93 -7.66
N GLN A 372 15.27 14.67 -7.72
CA GLN A 372 16.18 14.83 -6.59
C GLN A 372 16.68 16.26 -6.54
N THR A 373 16.76 16.80 -5.34
CA THR A 373 17.41 18.08 -5.08
C THR A 373 18.91 17.98 -5.36
N VAL A 374 19.43 18.83 -6.24
CA VAL A 374 20.85 18.91 -6.61
C VAL A 374 21.34 20.36 -6.55
N MET A 375 22.64 20.51 -6.44
CA MET A 375 23.31 21.80 -6.54
C MET A 375 23.28 22.31 -7.98
N GLY A 376 22.73 23.50 -8.20
CA GLY A 376 22.84 24.21 -9.46
C GLY A 376 24.31 24.55 -9.73
N MET A 377 24.86 24.05 -10.85
CA MET A 377 26.22 24.39 -11.24
C MET A 377 26.26 25.82 -11.75
N TYR A 378 26.82 26.75 -10.97
CA TYR A 378 27.43 27.93 -11.58
C TYR A 378 28.62 27.45 -12.42
N PHE A 379 28.55 27.66 -13.73
CA PHE A 379 29.66 27.43 -14.65
C PHE A 379 30.88 28.28 -14.27
N PHE A 380 31.70 27.79 -13.35
CA PHE A 380 33.13 28.02 -13.39
C PHE A 380 33.75 26.79 -14.04
N ASN A 381 34.33 26.98 -15.23
CA ASN A 381 35.05 25.96 -15.98
C ASN A 381 36.00 25.17 -15.07
N THR A 382 35.58 24.01 -14.59
CA THR A 382 36.36 22.78 -14.46
C THR A 382 35.46 21.66 -13.94
N SER A 383 35.38 20.61 -14.75
CA SER A 383 34.68 19.34 -14.56
C SER A 383 34.87 18.73 -13.17
N TYR A 384 33.82 18.70 -12.34
CA TYR A 384 33.54 17.66 -11.32
C TYR A 384 32.09 17.83 -10.82
N GLU A 385 31.18 16.96 -11.26
CA GLU A 385 29.84 16.83 -10.66
C GLU A 385 29.97 16.21 -9.26
N LYS A 386 29.84 17.04 -8.22
CA LYS A 386 29.57 16.56 -6.85
C LYS A 386 28.08 16.71 -6.57
N THR A 387 27.39 15.59 -6.46
CA THR A 387 26.04 15.54 -5.87
C THR A 387 26.17 15.72 -4.36
N ILE A 388 25.43 16.65 -3.75
CA ILE A 388 25.35 16.78 -2.28
C ILE A 388 24.33 15.77 -1.76
N GLN A 389 24.70 15.05 -0.71
CA GLN A 389 23.93 14.02 0.02
C GLN A 389 22.91 14.60 0.99
#